data_AF-A0A257LZW0-F1
#
_entry.id   AF-A0A257LZW0-F1
#
_cell.length_a   1.000
_cell.length_b   1.000
_cell.length_c   1.000
_cell.angle_alpha   90.00
_cell.angle_beta   90.00
_cell.angle_gamma   90.00
#
_symmetry.space_group_name_H-M   'P 1'
#
loop_
_entity.id
_entity.type
_entity.pdbx_description
1 polymer ?
#
loop_
_entity_poly.entity_id
_entity_poly.type
_entity_poly.pdbx_seq_one_letter_code
_entity_poly.pdbx_strand_id
1 'polypeptide(L)'
;MDAATLSETFGATFTLVGGGWSETANVWTKTVGNKNYTFTEANGILTMTLFGYSLWAATNAPTGTAADDFDGDGVANGVEYVLGGTSATKDASKLPQISTSGGNAIFTFIRDQASIDGITTLSIETGSDLATWPSSYLVPVGAVASNPGVTVLKNTPVSGKDTVTLREPMIPSGRKFARLKMVP
;
A
#
# COMPACT_ATOMS: atom_id res chain seq x y z
N MET A 1 9.26 19.92 24.89
CA MET A 1 10.04 21.06 24.37
C MET A 1 10.54 20.63 23.01
N ASP A 2 9.99 21.21 21.96
CA ASP A 2 10.55 21.08 20.61
C ASP A 2 11.66 22.11 20.51
N ALA A 3 12.90 21.66 20.32
CA ALA A 3 14.05 22.54 20.25
C ALA A 3 14.13 23.09 18.83
N ALA A 4 13.38 24.18 18.58
CA ALA A 4 13.23 24.79 17.26
C ALA A 4 14.57 25.22 16.59
N THR A 5 15.69 25.21 17.32
CA THR A 5 17.03 25.48 16.78
C THR A 5 18.11 24.78 17.61
N LEU A 6 18.27 23.46 17.48
CA LEU A 6 19.53 22.81 17.86
C LEU A 6 20.52 23.00 16.71
N SER A 7 21.46 23.93 16.88
CA SER A 7 22.61 24.06 16.00
C SER A 7 23.76 23.25 16.58
N GLU A 8 23.75 21.94 16.32
CA GLU A 8 24.82 21.03 16.75
C GLU A 8 25.84 20.89 15.61
N THR A 9 27.12 21.12 15.92
CA THR A 9 28.20 20.84 14.97
C THR A 9 28.53 19.36 15.05
N PHE A 10 28.08 18.59 14.06
CA PHE A 10 28.48 17.20 13.92
C PHE A 10 29.98 17.13 13.57
N GLY A 11 30.70 16.19 14.18
CA GLY A 11 32.11 15.96 13.86
C GLY A 11 32.32 15.51 12.40
N ALA A 12 33.57 15.50 11.92
CA ALA A 12 33.92 15.16 10.54
C ALA A 12 33.60 13.71 10.11
N THR A 13 33.04 12.90 11.01
CA THR A 13 32.71 11.49 10.78
C THR A 13 31.32 11.21 11.34
N PHE A 14 30.45 10.65 10.52
CA PHE A 14 29.14 10.11 10.94
C PHE A 14 29.01 8.67 10.44
N THR A 15 28.10 7.91 11.05
CA THR A 15 27.80 6.53 10.64
C THR A 15 26.30 6.38 10.46
N LEU A 16 25.88 5.91 9.28
CA LEU A 16 24.49 5.52 9.04
C LEU A 16 24.28 4.07 9.46
N VAL A 17 23.46 3.88 10.50
CA VAL A 17 23.18 2.57 11.07
C VAL A 17 21.95 1.94 10.40
N GLY A 18 21.90 0.60 10.38
CA GLY A 18 20.69 -0.17 10.05
C GLY A 18 20.56 -0.67 8.61
N GLY A 19 21.64 -0.68 7.81
CA GLY A 19 21.69 -1.25 6.46
C GLY A 19 20.73 -0.59 5.45
N GLY A 20 20.86 -0.93 4.17
CA GLY A 20 19.93 -0.49 3.11
C GLY A 20 20.00 0.99 2.72
N TRP A 21 21.07 1.68 3.09
CA TRP A 21 21.36 3.02 2.59
C TRP A 21 22.07 2.95 1.24
N SER A 22 21.73 3.86 0.33
CA SER A 22 22.41 4.05 -0.95
C SER A 22 22.89 5.49 -1.04
N GLU A 23 24.12 5.68 -1.50
CA GLU A 23 24.73 7.00 -1.63
C GLU A 23 24.83 7.41 -3.09
N THR A 24 24.52 8.67 -3.39
CA THR A 24 24.86 9.30 -4.67
C THR A 24 25.15 10.78 -4.41
N ALA A 25 26.34 11.24 -4.81
CA ALA A 25 26.75 12.64 -4.69
C ALA A 25 26.56 13.21 -3.26
N ASN A 26 27.04 12.50 -2.24
CA ASN A 26 26.93 12.86 -0.82
C ASN A 26 25.48 12.97 -0.30
N VAL A 27 24.53 12.37 -1.01
CA VAL A 27 23.14 12.20 -0.57
C VAL A 27 22.89 10.72 -0.34
N TRP A 28 22.53 10.39 0.89
CA TRP A 28 22.23 9.05 1.35
C TRP A 28 20.72 8.86 1.41
N THR A 29 20.20 7.89 0.67
CA THR A 29 18.78 7.54 0.67
C THR A 29 18.56 6.16 1.28
N LYS A 30 17.48 6.00 2.04
CA LYS A 30 17.01 4.70 2.52
C LYS A 30 15.50 4.64 2.49
N THR A 31 14.98 3.62 1.83
CA THR A 31 13.54 3.34 1.83
C THR A 31 13.22 2.25 2.85
N VAL A 32 12.27 2.53 3.75
CA VAL A 32 11.70 1.55 4.68
C VAL A 32 10.19 1.60 4.58
N GLY A 33 9.59 0.59 3.95
CA GLY A 33 8.17 0.64 3.60
C GLY A 33 7.89 1.84 2.69
N ASN A 34 6.98 2.71 3.11
CA ASN A 34 6.62 3.94 2.41
C ASN A 34 7.46 5.16 2.81
N LYS A 35 8.44 5.03 3.69
CA LYS A 35 9.25 6.16 4.14
C LYS A 35 10.54 6.20 3.35
N ASN A 36 10.82 7.32 2.71
CA ASN A 36 12.13 7.59 2.15
C ASN A 36 12.87 8.55 3.08
N TYR A 37 13.96 8.07 3.64
CA TYR A 37 14.87 8.87 4.45
C TYR A 37 15.97 9.39 3.54
N THR A 38 16.28 10.68 3.63
CA THR A 38 17.36 11.31 2.88
C THR A 38 18.27 12.05 3.85
N PHE A 39 19.54 11.68 3.89
CA PHE A 39 20.57 12.42 4.62
C PHE A 39 21.51 13.09 3.62
N THR A 40 21.76 14.38 3.77
CA THR A 40 22.67 15.13 2.89
C THR A 40 23.90 15.58 3.67
N GLU A 41 25.10 15.18 3.26
CA GLU A 41 26.32 15.54 4.00
C GLU A 41 26.63 17.04 3.94
N ALA A 42 26.28 17.70 2.83
CA ALA A 42 26.57 19.11 2.62
C ALA A 42 25.94 20.04 3.66
N ASN A 43 24.83 19.62 4.27
CA ASN A 43 24.10 20.41 5.27
C ASN A 43 23.80 19.64 6.56
N GLY A 44 24.14 18.34 6.63
CA GLY A 44 23.86 17.49 7.78
C GLY A 44 22.37 17.22 8.03
N ILE A 45 21.49 17.47 7.07
CA ILE A 45 20.04 17.34 7.25
C ILE A 45 19.60 15.91 6.93
N LEU A 46 18.89 15.29 7.88
CA LEU A 46 18.09 14.08 7.67
C LEU A 46 16.62 14.47 7.48
N THR A 47 16.07 14.23 6.30
CA THR A 47 14.64 14.37 6.02
C THR A 47 13.97 13.01 5.87
N MET A 48 12.68 12.96 6.18
CA MET A 48 11.83 11.81 5.88
C MET A 48 10.65 12.30 5.04
N THR A 49 10.45 11.68 3.87
CA THR A 49 9.27 11.88 3.04
C THR A 49 8.43 10.61 3.01
N LEU A 50 7.11 10.76 3.12
CA LEU A 50 6.16 9.66 2.93
C LEU A 50 5.89 9.50 1.43
N PHE A 51 6.13 8.31 0.90
CA PHE A 51 5.69 7.87 -0.41
C PHE A 51 4.23 7.43 -0.29
N GLY A 52 3.32 8.38 -0.48
CA GLY A 52 1.88 8.16 -0.46
C GLY A 52 1.24 8.22 -1.84
N TYR A 53 -0.08 8.03 -1.88
CA TYR A 53 -0.85 8.11 -3.13
C TYR A 53 -0.53 9.37 -3.94
N SER A 54 -0.44 10.55 -3.31
CA SER A 54 -0.15 11.82 -4.02
C SER A 54 1.18 11.83 -4.76
N LEU A 55 2.23 11.22 -4.19
CA LEU A 55 3.54 11.16 -4.85
C LEU A 55 3.55 10.13 -5.98
N TRP A 56 2.88 8.99 -5.79
CA TRP A 56 2.68 8.01 -6.86
C TRP A 56 1.85 8.61 -8.01
N ALA A 57 0.78 9.35 -7.70
CA ALA A 57 -0.13 9.95 -8.67
C ALA A 57 0.54 11.06 -9.48
N ALA A 58 1.49 11.81 -8.91
CA ALA A 58 2.26 12.82 -9.67
C ALA A 58 2.96 12.25 -10.92
N THR A 59 3.28 10.94 -10.91
CA THR A 59 3.89 10.24 -12.05
C THR A 59 2.86 9.42 -12.83
N ASN A 60 1.94 8.74 -12.15
CA ASN A 60 1.06 7.72 -12.76
C ASN A 60 -0.37 8.18 -13.02
N ALA A 61 -0.80 9.30 -12.42
CA ALA A 61 -2.14 9.86 -12.62
C ALA A 61 -2.13 11.40 -12.46
N PRO A 62 -1.25 12.14 -13.18
CA PRO A 62 -0.95 13.55 -12.90
C PRO A 62 -2.15 14.50 -13.06
N THR A 63 -3.17 14.10 -13.82
CA THR A 63 -4.40 14.89 -14.05
C THR A 63 -5.66 14.18 -13.54
N GLY A 64 -5.51 13.13 -12.75
CA GLY A 64 -6.61 12.28 -12.27
C GLY A 64 -6.71 12.23 -10.75
N THR A 65 -7.87 11.84 -10.27
CA THR A 65 -8.14 11.47 -8.88
C THR A 65 -7.97 9.97 -8.69
N ALA A 66 -8.05 9.50 -7.44
CA ALA A 66 -8.00 8.07 -7.12
C ALA A 66 -9.13 7.24 -7.76
N ALA A 67 -10.25 7.88 -8.11
CA ALA A 67 -11.41 7.21 -8.71
C ALA A 67 -11.38 7.21 -10.24
N ASP A 68 -10.53 8.03 -10.86
CA ASP A 68 -10.37 8.06 -12.31
C ASP A 68 -9.52 6.88 -12.79
N ASP A 69 -9.56 6.64 -14.09
CA ASP A 69 -8.76 5.65 -14.81
C ASP A 69 -7.89 6.44 -15.80
N PHE A 70 -6.67 6.79 -15.36
CA PHE A 70 -5.81 7.71 -16.12
C PHE A 70 -5.33 7.08 -17.43
N ASP A 71 -5.11 5.77 -17.47
CA ASP A 71 -4.51 5.08 -18.61
C ASP A 71 -5.54 4.33 -19.48
N GLY A 72 -6.80 4.31 -19.08
CA GLY A 72 -7.95 3.81 -19.83
C GLY A 72 -8.05 2.29 -19.88
N ASP A 73 -7.50 1.57 -18.90
CA ASP A 73 -7.48 0.11 -18.88
C ASP A 73 -8.63 -0.55 -18.09
N GLY A 74 -9.46 0.27 -17.44
CA GLY A 74 -10.58 -0.15 -16.61
C GLY A 74 -10.23 -0.33 -15.12
N VAL A 75 -9.02 0.02 -14.68
CA VAL A 75 -8.59 -0.02 -13.28
C VAL A 75 -8.42 1.41 -12.75
N ALA A 76 -9.12 1.73 -11.66
CA ALA A 76 -9.01 3.06 -11.06
C ALA A 76 -7.62 3.31 -10.47
N ASN A 77 -7.09 4.53 -10.61
CA ASN A 77 -5.75 4.94 -10.17
C ASN A 77 -5.44 4.57 -8.71
N GLY A 78 -6.42 4.71 -7.82
CA GLY A 78 -6.26 4.33 -6.41
C GLY A 78 -6.11 2.82 -6.21
N VAL A 79 -6.79 2.03 -7.04
CA VAL A 79 -6.65 0.56 -7.05
C VAL A 79 -5.31 0.17 -7.64
N GLU A 80 -4.86 0.82 -8.72
CA GLU A 80 -3.52 0.61 -9.27
C GLU A 80 -2.45 0.85 -8.21
N TYR A 81 -2.47 1.99 -7.51
CA TYR A 81 -1.53 2.30 -6.44
C TYR A 81 -1.42 1.17 -5.41
N VAL A 82 -2.56 0.62 -4.98
CA VAL A 82 -2.63 -0.45 -3.98
C VAL A 82 -2.11 -1.78 -4.51
N LEU A 83 -2.35 -2.08 -5.78
CA LEU A 83 -1.96 -3.35 -6.40
C LEU A 83 -0.54 -3.31 -7.01
N GLY A 84 0.11 -2.14 -6.96
CA GLY A 84 1.42 -1.90 -7.55
C GLY A 84 1.38 -1.74 -9.06
N GLY A 85 0.35 -1.05 -9.52
CA GLY A 85 0.12 -0.59 -10.88
C GLY A 85 0.81 0.72 -11.22
N THR A 86 0.79 1.03 -12.50
CA THR A 86 1.35 2.25 -13.10
C THR A 86 0.60 2.55 -14.39
N SER A 87 0.63 3.80 -14.85
CA SER A 87 0.01 4.20 -16.13
C SER A 87 0.61 3.53 -17.38
N ALA A 88 1.68 2.75 -17.22
CA ALA A 88 2.35 2.02 -18.30
C ALA A 88 2.05 0.51 -18.27
N THR A 89 1.45 0.01 -17.19
CA THR A 89 1.18 -1.42 -17.00
C THR A 89 -0.32 -1.61 -17.08
N LYS A 90 -0.82 -2.29 -18.11
CA LYS A 90 -2.22 -2.71 -18.14
C LYS A 90 -2.47 -3.70 -17.00
N ASP A 91 -3.28 -3.32 -16.03
CA ASP A 91 -3.32 -3.84 -14.67
C ASP A 91 -4.56 -4.67 -14.34
N ALA A 92 -5.40 -4.95 -15.33
CA ALA A 92 -6.54 -5.87 -15.19
C ALA A 92 -6.16 -7.23 -14.60
N SER A 93 -4.95 -7.74 -14.87
CA SER A 93 -4.44 -9.01 -14.32
C SER A 93 -4.10 -8.94 -12.82
N LYS A 94 -3.96 -7.75 -12.25
CA LYS A 94 -3.68 -7.52 -10.83
C LYS A 94 -4.96 -7.43 -10.00
N LEU A 95 -6.12 -7.27 -10.64
CA LEU A 95 -7.41 -7.11 -9.96
C LEU A 95 -7.68 -8.25 -8.96
N PRO A 96 -8.34 -7.95 -7.83
CA PRO A 96 -8.73 -8.96 -6.86
C PRO A 96 -9.53 -10.10 -7.50
N GLN A 97 -9.27 -11.31 -7.03
CA GLN A 97 -9.94 -12.52 -7.50
C GLN A 97 -10.88 -13.03 -6.40
N ILE A 98 -12.03 -13.56 -6.78
CA ILE A 98 -12.96 -14.25 -5.87
C ILE A 98 -13.15 -15.70 -6.30
N SER A 99 -13.15 -16.61 -5.33
CA SER A 99 -13.41 -18.03 -5.53
C SER A 99 -14.24 -18.58 -4.38
N THR A 100 -14.71 -19.83 -4.49
CA THR A 100 -15.43 -20.51 -3.41
C THR A 100 -14.69 -21.78 -2.99
N SER A 101 -14.47 -21.96 -1.68
CA SER A 101 -13.89 -23.20 -1.15
C SER A 101 -14.28 -23.43 0.31
N GLY A 102 -14.55 -24.69 0.67
CA GLY A 102 -14.90 -25.08 2.04
C GLY A 102 -16.12 -24.35 2.61
N GLY A 103 -17.12 -24.01 1.78
CA GLY A 103 -18.30 -23.25 2.19
C GLY A 103 -18.09 -21.74 2.36
N ASN A 104 -16.92 -21.21 1.97
CA ASN A 104 -16.60 -19.80 2.06
C ASN A 104 -16.39 -19.18 0.67
N ALA A 105 -16.73 -17.90 0.54
CA ALA A 105 -16.15 -17.02 -0.46
C ALA A 105 -14.72 -16.64 -0.04
N ILE A 106 -13.78 -16.72 -0.98
CA ILE A 106 -12.38 -16.38 -0.78
C ILE A 106 -12.05 -15.25 -1.74
N PHE A 107 -11.84 -14.05 -1.20
CA PHE A 107 -11.42 -12.87 -1.95
C PHE A 107 -9.93 -12.63 -1.71
N THR A 108 -9.14 -12.57 -2.78
CA THR A 108 -7.67 -12.50 -2.69
C THR A 108 -7.12 -11.42 -3.62
N PHE A 109 -6.12 -10.67 -3.14
CA PHE A 109 -5.34 -9.76 -3.97
C PHE A 109 -3.91 -9.62 -3.46
N ILE A 110 -3.04 -9.08 -4.31
CA ILE A 110 -1.66 -8.72 -3.94
C ILE A 110 -1.61 -7.22 -3.68
N ARG A 111 -1.25 -6.83 -2.46
CA ARG A 111 -1.01 -5.43 -2.10
C ARG A 111 0.47 -5.07 -2.29
N ASP A 112 0.74 -3.91 -2.87
CA ASP A 112 2.05 -3.28 -2.83
C ASP A 112 2.31 -2.65 -1.45
N GLN A 113 3.40 -3.03 -0.78
CA GLN A 113 3.74 -2.45 0.52
C GLN A 113 4.08 -0.97 0.44
N ALA A 114 4.47 -0.44 -0.73
CA ALA A 114 4.63 0.99 -0.94
C ALA A 114 3.29 1.75 -0.81
N SER A 115 2.15 1.06 -0.92
CA SER A 115 0.82 1.64 -0.69
C SER A 115 0.43 1.77 0.79
N ILE A 116 1.23 1.23 1.71
CA ILE A 116 1.01 1.34 3.15
C ILE A 116 1.60 2.67 3.61
N ASP A 117 0.92 3.76 3.28
CA ASP A 117 1.48 5.10 3.45
C ASP A 117 1.15 5.79 4.79
N GLY A 118 0.28 5.17 5.60
CA GLY A 118 -0.21 5.69 6.87
C GLY A 118 -1.43 6.62 6.74
N ILE A 119 -1.89 6.89 5.52
CA ILE A 119 -3.05 7.76 5.21
C ILE A 119 -4.09 6.96 4.41
N THR A 120 -3.64 6.24 3.39
CA THR A 120 -4.43 5.30 2.59
C THR A 120 -4.97 4.18 3.46
N THR A 121 -6.30 4.04 3.47
CA THR A 121 -7.00 2.95 4.15
C THR A 121 -7.63 2.01 3.15
N LEU A 122 -7.56 0.71 3.45
CA LEU A 122 -8.11 -0.35 2.62
C LEU A 122 -9.14 -1.15 3.40
N SER A 123 -10.28 -1.39 2.77
CA SER A 123 -11.29 -2.32 3.26
C SER A 123 -11.78 -3.23 2.15
N ILE A 124 -12.10 -4.47 2.51
CA ILE A 124 -12.84 -5.38 1.63
C ILE A 124 -14.31 -5.24 2.02
N GLU A 125 -15.14 -4.75 1.11
CA GLU A 125 -16.57 -4.64 1.33
C GLU A 125 -17.28 -5.84 0.71
N THR A 126 -18.27 -6.40 1.41
CA THR A 126 -19.02 -7.57 0.93
C THR A 126 -20.53 -7.41 1.03
N GLY A 127 -21.25 -8.13 0.17
CA GLY A 127 -22.70 -8.08 0.04
C GLY A 127 -23.29 -9.32 -0.63
N SER A 128 -24.62 -9.41 -0.61
CA SER A 128 -25.40 -10.46 -1.29
C SER A 128 -25.80 -10.09 -2.73
N ASP A 129 -25.60 -8.83 -3.10
CA ASP A 129 -25.82 -8.26 -4.43
C ASP A 129 -24.76 -7.18 -4.72
N LEU A 130 -24.82 -6.58 -5.90
CA LEU A 130 -23.92 -5.51 -6.32
C LEU A 130 -24.42 -4.10 -5.93
N ALA A 131 -25.64 -4.00 -5.38
CA ALA A 131 -26.27 -2.74 -5.03
C ALA A 131 -25.94 -2.29 -3.59
N THR A 132 -25.77 -3.25 -2.67
CA THR A 132 -25.57 -2.99 -1.24
C THR A 132 -24.35 -3.72 -0.69
N TRP A 133 -23.60 -3.03 0.18
CA TRP A 133 -22.32 -3.47 0.73
C TRP A 133 -22.33 -3.36 2.27
N PRO A 134 -23.15 -4.17 2.97
CA PRO A 134 -23.39 -4.03 4.41
C PRO A 134 -22.19 -4.41 5.29
N SER A 135 -21.27 -5.22 4.78
CA SER A 135 -20.10 -5.69 5.52
C SER A 135 -18.84 -4.98 5.03
N SER A 136 -17.97 -4.61 5.96
CA SER A 136 -16.66 -4.01 5.65
C SER A 136 -15.59 -4.59 6.57
N TYR A 137 -14.51 -5.07 5.96
CA TYR A 137 -13.39 -5.70 6.63
C TYR A 137 -12.13 -4.85 6.40
N LEU A 138 -11.62 -4.20 7.44
CA LEU A 138 -10.38 -3.44 7.35
C LEU A 138 -9.21 -4.37 6.98
N VAL A 139 -8.35 -3.95 6.06
CA VAL A 139 -7.13 -4.67 5.70
C VAL A 139 -5.97 -4.12 6.56
N PRO A 140 -5.42 -4.89 7.51
CA PRO A 140 -4.36 -4.39 8.38
C PRO A 140 -3.06 -4.08 7.63
N VAL A 141 -2.28 -3.13 8.17
CA VAL A 141 -0.96 -2.76 7.63
C VAL A 141 0.09 -3.86 7.87
N GLY A 142 -0.01 -4.57 8.99
CA GLY A 142 0.87 -5.66 9.38
C GLY A 142 0.38 -7.03 8.94
N ALA A 143 1.26 -8.02 9.06
CA ALA A 143 0.87 -9.42 8.90
C ALA A 143 -0.17 -9.81 9.96
N VAL A 144 -1.17 -10.59 9.56
CA VAL A 144 -2.20 -11.09 10.47
C VAL A 144 -2.74 -12.42 9.97
N ALA A 145 -3.03 -13.34 10.87
CA ALA A 145 -3.54 -14.66 10.51
C ALA A 145 -5.07 -14.66 10.26
N SER A 146 -5.83 -13.85 10.99
CA SER A 146 -7.28 -13.65 10.81
C SER A 146 -7.75 -12.44 11.63
N ASN A 147 -8.31 -11.40 11.01
CA ASN A 147 -8.77 -10.21 11.73
C ASN A 147 -9.80 -9.32 10.98
N PRO A 148 -11.11 -9.48 11.27
CA PRO A 148 -11.82 -10.75 11.32
C PRO A 148 -11.88 -11.35 9.92
N GLY A 149 -11.48 -12.62 9.74
CA GLY A 149 -11.55 -13.33 8.45
C GLY A 149 -10.52 -12.87 7.40
N VAL A 150 -9.91 -11.69 7.56
CA VAL A 150 -8.80 -11.19 6.73
C VAL A 150 -7.46 -11.75 7.23
N THR A 151 -6.71 -12.36 6.32
CA THR A 151 -5.32 -12.76 6.48
C THR A 151 -4.44 -11.83 5.65
N VAL A 152 -3.34 -11.35 6.23
CA VAL A 152 -2.28 -10.63 5.51
C VAL A 152 -0.99 -11.40 5.69
N LEU A 153 -0.46 -11.94 4.60
CA LEU A 153 0.82 -12.64 4.56
C LEU A 153 1.84 -11.79 3.81
N LYS A 154 2.99 -11.52 4.44
CA LYS A 154 4.12 -10.87 3.77
C LYS A 154 4.70 -11.85 2.75
N ASN A 155 4.84 -11.44 1.49
CA ASN A 155 5.42 -12.31 0.47
C ASN A 155 6.92 -12.50 0.75
N THR A 156 7.37 -13.75 0.70
CA THR A 156 8.78 -14.14 0.87
C THR A 156 9.16 -15.15 -0.22
N PRO A 157 10.38 -15.09 -0.80
CA PRO A 157 11.49 -14.19 -0.45
C PRO A 157 11.38 -12.79 -1.07
N VAL A 158 10.46 -12.57 -2.02
CA VAL A 158 10.26 -11.27 -2.67
C VAL A 158 9.54 -10.32 -1.72
N SER A 159 10.32 -9.44 -1.09
CA SER A 159 9.81 -8.37 -0.24
C SER A 159 9.06 -7.31 -1.04
N GLY A 160 8.30 -6.45 -0.35
CA GLY A 160 7.57 -5.34 -0.97
C GLY A 160 6.13 -5.67 -1.40
N LYS A 161 5.67 -6.91 -1.29
CA LYS A 161 4.28 -7.31 -1.57
C LYS A 161 3.66 -8.07 -0.41
N ASP A 162 2.34 -7.96 -0.26
CA ASP A 162 1.53 -8.76 0.67
C ASP A 162 0.47 -9.54 -0.10
N THR A 163 0.26 -10.81 0.26
CA THR A 163 -0.94 -11.55 -0.12
C THR A 163 -2.03 -11.28 0.92
N VAL A 164 -3.14 -10.69 0.48
CA VAL A 164 -4.30 -10.41 1.33
C VAL A 164 -5.44 -11.32 0.93
N THR A 165 -6.03 -12.00 1.91
CA THR A 165 -7.13 -12.95 1.70
C THR A 165 -8.23 -12.70 2.70
N LEU A 166 -9.46 -12.48 2.26
CA LEU A 166 -10.67 -12.56 3.09
C LEU A 166 -11.34 -13.92 2.88
N ARG A 167 -11.68 -14.59 3.98
CA ARG A 167 -12.56 -15.76 3.99
C ARG A 167 -13.89 -15.39 4.65
N GLU A 168 -14.97 -15.43 3.89
CA GLU A 168 -16.32 -15.15 4.39
C GLU A 168 -17.25 -16.35 4.16
N PRO A 169 -17.99 -16.82 5.18
CA PRO A 169 -18.99 -17.87 5.00
C PRO A 169 -20.05 -17.52 3.94
N MET A 170 -20.38 -18.49 3.07
CA MET A 170 -21.42 -18.32 2.04
C MET A 170 -22.83 -18.34 2.63
N ILE A 171 -23.02 -18.96 3.80
CA ILE A 171 -24.29 -18.99 4.51
C ILE A 171 -24.51 -17.68 5.28
N PRO A 172 -25.76 -17.20 5.41
CA PRO A 172 -27.00 -17.81 4.89
C PRO A 172 -27.35 -17.44 3.43
N SER A 173 -26.60 -16.53 2.79
CA SER A 173 -27.04 -15.86 1.56
C SER A 173 -26.90 -16.69 0.28
N GLY A 174 -26.04 -17.72 0.23
CA GLY A 174 -25.77 -18.55 -0.96
C GLY A 174 -25.11 -17.82 -2.13
N ARG A 175 -25.08 -16.48 -2.13
CA ARG A 175 -24.40 -15.58 -3.06
C ARG A 175 -23.58 -14.59 -2.26
N LYS A 176 -22.35 -14.32 -2.71
CA LYS A 176 -21.44 -13.36 -2.09
C LYS A 176 -20.71 -12.58 -3.18
N PHE A 177 -20.69 -11.27 -3.01
CA PHE A 177 -19.89 -10.34 -3.79
C PHE A 177 -18.91 -9.67 -2.85
N ALA A 178 -17.72 -9.36 -3.35
CA ALA A 178 -16.70 -8.63 -2.62
C ALA A 178 -16.04 -7.61 -3.54
N ARG A 179 -15.69 -6.45 -2.99
CA ARG A 179 -14.90 -5.43 -3.67
C ARG A 179 -13.81 -4.89 -2.77
N LEU A 180 -12.68 -4.54 -3.38
CA LEU A 180 -11.65 -3.76 -2.70
C LEU A 180 -12.08 -2.29 -2.73
N LYS A 181 -12.04 -1.64 -1.57
CA LYS A 181 -12.23 -0.20 -1.43
C LYS A 181 -10.96 0.40 -0.86
N MET A 182 -10.53 1.48 -1.51
CA MET A 182 -9.40 2.30 -1.11
C MET A 182 -9.92 3.71 -0.82
N VAL A 183 -9.41 4.32 0.24
CA VAL A 183 -9.63 5.73 0.56
C VAL A 183 -8.25 6.34 0.83
N PRO A 184 -7.79 7.31 0.02
CA PRO A 184 -6.50 7.97 0.19
C PRO A 184 -6.50 8.99 1.33
#